data_AF-U5HAQ3-F1
#
_entry.id   AF-U5HAQ3-F1
#
_cell.length_a   1.000
_cell.length_b   1.000
_cell.length_c   1.000
_cell.angle_alpha   90.00
_cell.angle_beta   90.00
_cell.angle_gamma   90.00
#
_symmetry.space_group_name_H-M   'P 1'
#
loop_
_entity.id
_entity.type
_entity.pdbx_description
1 polymer ?
#
loop_
_entity_poly.entity_id
_entity_poly.type
_entity_poly.pdbx_seq_one_letter_code
_entity_poly.pdbx_strand_id
1 'polypeptide(L)'
;MTAIAIPIPSSFGPEHHDGFAAALSRSPYSRSPFRRCSLSSSASSPAKASFLASNAHHHQTGSDISGIGSTKVVLPAVAAAADVATQSQLVRPTPVVPAFDLLPSIHSGSFIENFRQALLDIDIDECDAHGENAFFVCDLGQVFKQHQRWMKELGARVQPFFAVKSNPDPYVLRLMASLGLGFDCASQPEISAVLSLPNRPDPNRIIYANPCKAASFVRHAAKNGVDYMTFDNGDELAKVKRYHPNAKMVMRILTDDSSSLCRLGLKFGAPLSEVRGLLKKAKELDINVVGISFHCGSGCKDPELFGDAIRRARWAFDVGAEHGFNFGLLDIGGGFEDNNFELIAAVLRKAIAEHFPLDAQGNGVRIIAEPGRYYVSRAFELATNIIARRAARDGTNAESDMFGPGHVADFEMEEDEKEGEGEPVVMYYINDGVYGAFNCTLFDHQVVHPKVMTLGDDFVADAASIDSTLEECSVWGPTCDSIDLVQPKAQLPVDVLAVGDWLRWEEMGAYTICAASQFNGFRKSLVRYTIDADVQTEAVIRRLINN
;
A
#
# COMPACT_ATOMS: atom_id res chain seq x y z
N MET A 1 -6.65 27.55 27.65
CA MET A 1 -6.44 27.10 29.05
C MET A 1 -7.09 25.73 29.16
N THR A 2 -6.45 24.68 29.65
CA THR A 2 -5.14 24.59 30.33
C THR A 2 -4.35 23.42 29.74
N ALA A 3 -3.10 23.62 29.35
CA ALA A 3 -2.27 22.55 28.78
C ALA A 3 -1.64 21.72 29.90
N ILE A 4 -1.63 20.39 29.73
CA ILE A 4 -0.95 19.46 30.65
C ILE A 4 0.49 19.30 30.15
N ALA A 5 1.47 19.73 30.95
CA ALA A 5 2.88 19.55 30.67
C ALA A 5 3.38 18.22 31.28
N ILE A 6 4.24 17.51 30.56
CA ILE A 6 4.90 16.28 31.02
C ILE A 6 6.39 16.61 31.27
N PRO A 7 6.97 16.25 32.44
CA PRO A 7 8.34 16.64 32.80
C PRO A 7 9.42 15.80 32.09
N ILE A 8 10.58 16.40 31.88
CA ILE A 8 11.76 15.77 31.26
C ILE A 8 12.80 15.44 32.36
N PRO A 9 13.32 14.21 32.46
CA PRO A 9 14.44 13.86 33.34
C PRO A 9 15.79 14.44 32.86
N SER A 10 16.68 14.75 33.79
CA SER A 10 17.94 15.45 33.53
C SER A 10 19.10 14.54 33.09
N SER A 11 20.01 15.17 32.34
CA SER A 11 21.34 14.69 31.90
C SER A 11 22.13 13.81 32.88
N PHE A 12 22.83 12.81 32.32
CA PHE A 12 24.09 12.28 32.85
C PHE A 12 25.24 12.60 31.87
N GLY A 13 26.47 12.64 32.40
CA GLY A 13 27.69 13.01 31.64
C GLY A 13 28.32 11.84 30.87
N PRO A 14 29.33 12.11 30.03
CA PRO A 14 29.97 11.08 29.20
C PRO A 14 31.07 10.32 29.97
N GLU A 15 31.12 9.00 29.78
CA GLU A 15 32.31 8.19 30.04
C GLU A 15 33.02 7.86 28.72
N HIS A 16 34.36 7.78 28.77
CA HIS A 16 35.18 7.28 27.67
C HIS A 16 35.17 5.75 27.66
N HIS A 17 35.19 5.13 26.47
CA HIS A 17 36.16 4.08 26.18
C HIS A 17 36.33 3.83 24.68
N ASP A 18 37.29 2.97 24.34
CA ASP A 18 38.04 3.00 23.09
C ASP A 18 37.46 2.13 21.97
N GLY A 19 37.84 2.46 20.73
CA GLY A 19 37.30 1.81 19.54
C GLY A 19 37.86 0.40 19.30
N PHE A 20 36.96 -0.54 18.99
CA PHE A 20 37.30 -1.80 18.33
C PHE A 20 36.76 -1.78 16.90
N ALA A 21 37.64 -1.96 15.91
CA ALA A 21 37.26 -2.08 14.50
C ALA A 21 36.92 -3.55 14.17
N ALA A 22 35.65 -3.82 13.88
CA ALA A 22 35.20 -5.11 13.35
C ALA A 22 35.03 -5.02 11.82
N ALA A 23 35.55 -6.01 11.09
CA ALA A 23 35.52 -6.00 9.63
C ALA A 23 34.15 -6.46 9.09
N LEU A 24 33.55 -5.66 8.20
CA LEU A 24 32.35 -6.06 7.45
C LEU A 24 32.70 -7.15 6.43
N SER A 25 32.20 -8.37 6.63
CA SER A 25 32.22 -9.41 5.61
C SER A 25 31.30 -9.03 4.45
N ARG A 26 31.70 -9.38 3.22
CA ARG A 26 30.93 -9.08 2.00
C ARG A 26 30.15 -10.32 1.57
N SER A 27 28.82 -10.22 1.53
CA SER A 27 27.99 -11.24 0.87
C SER A 27 28.21 -11.20 -0.65
N PRO A 28 28.53 -12.34 -1.32
CA PRO A 28 28.86 -12.35 -2.74
C PRO A 28 27.71 -12.91 -3.61
N TYR A 29 26.78 -12.06 -4.04
CA TYR A 29 25.85 -12.41 -5.14
C TYR A 29 26.09 -11.54 -6.37
N SER A 30 26.87 -12.09 -7.31
CA SER A 30 27.14 -11.49 -8.61
C SER A 30 25.99 -11.77 -9.58
N ARG A 31 25.61 -10.78 -10.40
CA ARG A 31 24.55 -10.93 -11.40
C ARG A 31 25.06 -11.68 -12.63
N SER A 32 24.27 -12.63 -13.13
CA SER A 32 24.41 -13.10 -14.51
C SER A 32 23.88 -12.02 -15.49
N PRO A 33 24.50 -11.83 -16.67
CA PRO A 33 24.13 -10.74 -17.58
C PRO A 33 23.01 -11.15 -18.57
N PHE A 34 21.99 -10.31 -18.70
CA PHE A 34 21.03 -10.40 -19.81
C PHE A 34 21.74 -10.29 -21.16
N ARG A 35 21.54 -11.29 -22.03
CA ARG A 35 22.06 -11.27 -23.41
C ARG A 35 21.42 -10.14 -24.20
N ARG A 36 22.22 -9.14 -24.61
CA ARG A 36 21.81 -8.15 -25.62
C ARG A 36 21.90 -8.78 -27.01
N CYS A 37 20.80 -8.84 -27.75
CA CYS A 37 20.86 -9.04 -29.20
C CYS A 37 21.47 -7.80 -29.85
N SER A 38 22.60 -7.97 -30.53
CA SER A 38 23.30 -6.92 -31.26
C SER A 38 22.73 -6.76 -32.68
N LEU A 39 22.05 -5.65 -32.96
CA LEU A 39 21.82 -5.20 -34.34
C LEU A 39 23.01 -4.34 -34.77
N SER A 40 23.82 -4.86 -35.68
CA SER A 40 24.97 -4.15 -36.25
C SER A 40 24.54 -3.13 -37.30
N SER A 41 25.01 -1.89 -37.16
CA SER A 41 24.85 -0.85 -38.17
C SER A 41 25.88 -0.99 -39.29
N SER A 42 25.44 -0.92 -40.54
CA SER A 42 26.29 -0.59 -41.69
C SER A 42 25.63 0.54 -42.49
N ALA A 43 26.42 1.54 -42.89
CA ALA A 43 25.90 2.80 -43.43
C ALA A 43 25.99 2.87 -44.96
N SER A 44 24.99 3.45 -45.59
CA SER A 44 25.10 4.10 -46.90
C SER A 44 24.18 5.33 -46.94
N SER A 45 24.54 6.32 -47.76
CA SER A 45 23.96 7.67 -47.75
C SER A 45 23.25 7.99 -49.10
N PRO A 46 22.60 9.15 -49.31
CA PRO A 46 21.17 9.13 -49.63
C PRO A 46 20.85 9.48 -51.09
N ALA A 47 19.72 8.97 -51.57
CA ALA A 47 19.12 9.34 -52.86
C ALA A 47 17.80 10.11 -52.66
N LYS A 48 17.55 11.09 -53.54
CA LYS A 48 16.36 11.96 -53.51
C LYS A 48 15.18 11.28 -54.19
N ALA A 49 13.98 11.49 -53.66
CA ALA A 49 12.72 11.32 -54.40
C ALA A 49 11.84 12.56 -54.18
N SER A 50 11.26 13.09 -55.25
CA SER A 50 10.44 14.31 -55.26
C SER A 50 8.99 14.03 -55.60
N PHE A 51 8.14 15.04 -55.37
CA PHE A 51 6.78 15.17 -55.92
C PHE A 51 6.57 14.55 -57.31
N LEU A 52 5.38 13.99 -57.53
CA LEU A 52 4.47 14.42 -58.60
C LEU A 52 3.04 13.90 -58.38
N ALA A 53 2.07 14.46 -59.11
CA ALA A 53 0.65 14.11 -59.05
C ALA A 53 -0.02 14.19 -60.43
N SER A 54 -0.97 13.29 -60.70
CA SER A 54 -1.93 13.28 -61.84
C SER A 54 -3.00 12.21 -61.51
N ASN A 55 -4.31 12.37 -61.75
CA ASN A 55 -5.09 12.71 -62.97
C ASN A 55 -5.06 11.61 -64.05
N ALA A 56 -6.14 11.28 -64.78
CA ALA A 56 -7.60 11.52 -64.67
C ALA A 56 -8.33 10.73 -65.81
N HIS A 57 -9.66 10.91 -65.99
CA HIS A 57 -10.50 10.52 -67.17
C HIS A 57 -10.81 8.99 -67.32
N HIS A 58 -11.89 8.48 -67.96
CA HIS A 58 -13.22 8.96 -68.47
C HIS A 58 -14.05 7.70 -68.94
N HIS A 59 -15.29 7.67 -69.49
CA HIS A 59 -16.29 8.65 -69.97
C HIS A 59 -17.71 7.98 -70.14
N GLN A 60 -18.80 8.78 -70.22
CA GLN A 60 -20.05 8.57 -71.03
C GLN A 60 -20.97 7.33 -70.75
N THR A 61 -22.29 7.27 -71.05
CA THR A 61 -23.36 8.24 -71.46
C THR A 61 -24.79 7.69 -71.29
N GLY A 62 -25.78 8.59 -71.11
CA GLY A 62 -27.22 8.39 -71.41
C GLY A 62 -28.09 7.77 -70.30
N SER A 63 -29.42 7.86 -70.30
CA SER A 63 -30.38 8.81 -70.93
C SER A 63 -31.80 8.50 -70.42
N ASP A 64 -32.73 9.47 -70.44
CA ASP A 64 -34.06 9.45 -69.77
C ASP A 64 -34.97 8.23 -69.99
N ILE A 65 -35.87 7.97 -69.01
CA ILE A 65 -37.35 7.87 -69.18
C ILE A 65 -38.05 7.73 -67.80
N SER A 66 -39.34 8.07 -67.72
CA SER A 66 -40.16 8.15 -66.50
C SER A 66 -40.97 6.88 -66.19
N GLY A 67 -41.36 6.67 -64.91
CA GLY A 67 -42.30 5.59 -64.55
C GLY A 67 -42.60 5.39 -63.05
N ILE A 68 -43.80 5.80 -62.63
CA ILE A 68 -44.79 5.09 -61.76
C ILE A 68 -44.27 4.14 -60.64
N GLY A 69 -44.83 4.27 -59.43
CA GLY A 69 -45.10 3.11 -58.56
C GLY A 69 -44.85 3.30 -57.06
N SER A 70 -45.91 3.46 -56.27
CA SER A 70 -45.85 3.32 -54.81
C SER A 70 -46.43 1.97 -54.39
N THR A 71 -45.72 1.21 -53.56
CA THR A 71 -46.26 -0.01 -52.93
C THR A 71 -45.94 -0.01 -51.44
N LYS A 72 -46.97 -0.12 -50.61
CA LYS A 72 -46.82 -0.30 -49.16
C LYS A 72 -46.60 -1.78 -48.82
N VAL A 73 -45.89 -2.05 -47.74
CA VAL A 73 -46.23 -3.17 -46.86
C VAL A 73 -46.70 -2.58 -45.53
N VAL A 74 -47.76 -3.16 -44.95
CA VAL A 74 -48.46 -2.62 -43.78
C VAL A 74 -48.19 -3.52 -42.58
N LEU A 75 -47.91 -2.91 -41.43
CA LEU A 75 -48.08 -3.53 -40.11
C LEU A 75 -49.23 -2.84 -39.37
N PRO A 76 -50.03 -3.57 -38.58
CA PRO A 76 -51.31 -3.09 -38.08
C PRO A 76 -51.17 -2.06 -36.94
N ALA A 77 -52.12 -1.14 -36.88
CA ALA A 77 -52.24 -0.20 -35.77
C ALA A 77 -52.96 -0.83 -34.57
N VAL A 78 -52.54 -0.47 -33.36
CA VAL A 78 -53.30 -0.63 -32.11
C VAL A 78 -53.49 0.76 -31.52
N ALA A 79 -54.66 1.02 -30.94
CA ALA A 79 -55.09 2.37 -30.56
C ALA A 79 -54.33 2.92 -29.35
N ALA A 80 -54.29 4.26 -29.24
CA ALA A 80 -53.77 4.95 -28.07
C ALA A 80 -54.68 4.79 -26.85
N ALA A 81 -54.07 4.58 -25.69
CA ALA A 81 -54.67 4.72 -24.37
C ALA A 81 -53.81 5.69 -23.53
N ALA A 82 -54.42 6.34 -22.54
CA ALA A 82 -53.89 7.56 -21.94
C ALA A 82 -52.84 7.35 -20.82
N ASP A 83 -52.27 8.47 -20.39
CA ASP A 83 -51.22 8.67 -19.39
C ASP A 83 -51.19 7.73 -18.18
N VAL A 84 -50.05 7.07 -17.98
CA VAL A 84 -49.41 6.99 -16.65
C VAL A 84 -47.91 7.23 -16.82
N ALA A 85 -47.43 8.43 -16.46
CA ALA A 85 -46.01 8.76 -16.49
C ALA A 85 -45.26 8.19 -15.26
N THR A 86 -45.03 6.88 -15.24
CA THR A 86 -44.15 6.26 -14.22
C THR A 86 -42.72 6.74 -14.42
N GLN A 87 -42.30 7.74 -13.65
CA GLN A 87 -40.88 8.09 -13.53
C GLN A 87 -40.14 6.92 -12.90
N SER A 88 -39.49 6.09 -13.73
CA SER A 88 -38.48 5.15 -13.25
C SER A 88 -37.29 5.94 -12.73
N GLN A 89 -37.34 6.32 -11.44
CA GLN A 89 -36.16 6.86 -10.78
C GLN A 89 -35.08 5.79 -10.84
N LEU A 90 -34.04 6.06 -11.62
CA LEU A 90 -32.76 5.36 -11.53
C LEU A 90 -32.21 5.65 -10.13
N VAL A 91 -32.58 4.79 -9.18
CA VAL A 91 -32.00 4.74 -7.84
C VAL A 91 -30.52 4.51 -8.05
N ARG A 92 -29.75 5.60 -7.97
CA ARG A 92 -28.30 5.52 -7.94
C ARG A 92 -27.96 4.61 -6.76
N PRO A 93 -27.09 3.60 -6.91
CA PRO A 93 -26.66 2.83 -5.75
C PRO A 93 -26.09 3.83 -4.75
N THR A 94 -26.75 3.90 -3.58
CA THR A 94 -26.23 4.67 -2.45
C THR A 94 -24.81 4.18 -2.22
N PRO A 95 -23.80 5.06 -2.09
CA PRO A 95 -22.49 4.62 -1.67
C PRO A 95 -22.67 3.82 -0.37
N VAL A 96 -22.19 2.59 -0.35
CA VAL A 96 -22.10 1.82 0.89
C VAL A 96 -20.99 2.48 1.71
N VAL A 97 -21.35 3.58 2.38
CA VAL A 97 -20.63 4.08 3.54
C VAL A 97 -20.58 2.88 4.49
N PRO A 98 -19.40 2.44 4.94
CA PRO A 98 -19.31 1.42 5.98
C PRO A 98 -20.15 1.90 7.15
N ALA A 99 -21.19 1.15 7.51
CA ALA A 99 -21.96 1.44 8.70
C ALA A 99 -20.99 1.38 9.89
N PHE A 100 -20.74 2.52 10.52
CA PHE A 100 -19.88 2.61 11.70
C PHE A 100 -20.56 2.06 12.98
N ASP A 101 -21.75 1.46 12.80
CA ASP A 101 -22.56 0.76 13.77
C ASP A 101 -21.90 -0.58 14.14
N LEU A 102 -21.73 -0.82 15.45
CA LEU A 102 -21.23 -2.08 16.01
C LEU A 102 -19.96 -2.63 15.35
N LEU A 103 -18.89 -1.81 15.36
CA LEU A 103 -17.53 -2.34 15.18
C LEU A 103 -17.23 -3.42 16.25
N PRO A 104 -16.38 -4.44 15.95
CA PRO A 104 -16.15 -5.57 16.85
C PRO A 104 -15.57 -5.21 18.21
N SER A 105 -15.70 -6.10 19.19
CA SER A 105 -15.13 -5.93 20.52
C SER A 105 -13.61 -5.73 20.49
N ILE A 106 -13.13 -4.74 21.23
CA ILE A 106 -11.69 -4.56 21.49
C ILE A 106 -11.35 -5.28 22.79
N HIS A 107 -10.58 -6.35 22.68
CA HIS A 107 -10.07 -7.16 23.79
C HIS A 107 -8.87 -6.47 24.46
N SER A 108 -8.23 -7.14 25.42
CA SER A 108 -7.00 -6.68 26.09
C SER A 108 -5.92 -7.76 25.96
N GLY A 109 -4.66 -7.38 26.20
CA GLY A 109 -3.54 -8.32 26.21
C GLY A 109 -2.94 -8.57 24.82
N SER A 110 -1.91 -9.41 24.80
CA SER A 110 -1.00 -9.62 23.67
C SER A 110 -1.66 -10.27 22.44
N PHE A 111 -0.93 -10.26 21.33
CA PHE A 111 -1.26 -11.06 20.13
C PHE A 111 -1.45 -12.54 20.48
N ILE A 112 -0.49 -13.14 21.21
CA ILE A 112 -0.49 -14.57 21.56
C ILE A 112 -1.72 -14.97 22.39
N GLU A 113 -2.09 -14.17 23.39
CA GLU A 113 -3.28 -14.41 24.20
C GLU A 113 -4.56 -14.31 23.36
N ASN A 114 -4.64 -13.35 22.44
CA ASN A 114 -5.81 -13.16 21.59
C ASN A 114 -5.93 -14.20 20.47
N PHE A 115 -4.81 -14.70 19.92
CA PHE A 115 -4.81 -15.88 19.06
C PHE A 115 -5.29 -17.10 19.84
N ARG A 116 -4.70 -17.40 20.99
CA ARG A 116 -5.09 -18.58 21.80
C ARG A 116 -6.56 -18.55 22.19
N GLN A 117 -7.10 -17.40 22.60
CA GLN A 117 -8.53 -17.28 22.90
C GLN A 117 -9.39 -17.48 21.64
N ALA A 118 -9.03 -16.86 20.51
CA ALA A 118 -9.78 -17.02 19.26
C ALA A 118 -9.76 -18.46 18.72
N LEU A 119 -8.69 -19.23 18.94
CA LEU A 119 -8.63 -20.65 18.58
C LEU A 119 -9.47 -21.53 19.53
N LEU A 120 -9.48 -21.23 20.83
CA LEU A 120 -10.35 -21.90 21.80
C LEU A 120 -11.85 -21.56 21.61
N ASP A 121 -12.15 -20.49 20.87
CA ASP A 121 -13.52 -20.12 20.45
C ASP A 121 -13.98 -20.91 19.19
N ILE A 122 -13.12 -21.73 18.55
CA ILE A 122 -13.44 -22.52 17.34
C ILE A 122 -13.75 -23.98 17.70
N ASP A 123 -14.92 -24.45 17.26
CA ASP A 123 -15.30 -25.86 17.31
C ASP A 123 -14.84 -26.58 16.04
N ILE A 124 -13.71 -27.30 16.11
CA ILE A 124 -13.11 -27.95 14.93
C ILE A 124 -13.93 -29.15 14.39
N ASP A 125 -14.81 -29.74 15.20
CA ASP A 125 -15.61 -30.90 14.82
C ASP A 125 -16.99 -30.50 14.25
N GLU A 126 -17.65 -29.47 14.82
CA GLU A 126 -19.03 -29.09 14.46
C GLU A 126 -19.18 -27.68 13.83
N CYS A 127 -18.10 -26.92 13.55
CA CYS A 127 -18.28 -25.56 13.00
C CYS A 127 -18.92 -25.51 11.60
N ASP A 128 -19.79 -24.50 11.43
CA ASP A 128 -20.31 -24.10 10.12
C ASP A 128 -19.18 -23.73 9.14
N ALA A 129 -19.44 -23.89 7.84
CA ALA A 129 -18.53 -23.43 6.80
C ALA A 129 -18.12 -21.96 7.04
N HIS A 130 -16.82 -21.72 7.12
CA HIS A 130 -16.13 -20.47 7.54
C HIS A 130 -15.80 -20.31 9.04
N GLY A 131 -16.01 -21.32 9.89
CA GLY A 131 -15.52 -21.32 11.28
C GLY A 131 -14.00 -21.16 11.37
N GLU A 132 -13.25 -22.01 10.69
CA GLU A 132 -11.78 -22.02 10.64
C GLU A 132 -11.18 -20.99 9.65
N ASN A 133 -11.84 -19.86 9.38
CA ASN A 133 -11.28 -18.83 8.50
C ASN A 133 -9.97 -18.23 9.07
N ALA A 134 -9.04 -17.85 8.20
CA ALA A 134 -7.92 -17.00 8.58
C ALA A 134 -8.39 -15.68 9.21
N PHE A 135 -7.64 -15.19 10.21
CA PHE A 135 -7.99 -13.97 10.92
C PHE A 135 -6.75 -13.21 11.40
N PHE A 136 -6.85 -11.89 11.38
CA PHE A 136 -5.88 -11.00 11.98
C PHE A 136 -6.18 -10.78 13.46
N VAL A 137 -5.13 -10.60 14.26
CA VAL A 137 -5.22 -9.84 15.52
C VAL A 137 -4.55 -8.48 15.29
N CYS A 138 -5.21 -7.41 15.73
CA CYS A 138 -4.72 -6.03 15.63
C CYS A 138 -4.47 -5.44 17.03
N ASP A 139 -3.22 -5.09 17.36
CA ASP A 139 -2.89 -4.32 18.58
C ASP A 139 -2.94 -2.81 18.30
N LEU A 140 -4.00 -2.17 18.81
CA LEU A 140 -4.16 -0.72 18.78
C LEU A 140 -3.17 -0.02 19.74
N GLY A 141 -2.58 -0.77 20.68
CA GLY A 141 -1.42 -0.37 21.48
C GLY A 141 -0.18 -0.05 20.63
N GLN A 142 0.21 -0.89 19.68
CA GLN A 142 1.34 -0.61 18.77
C GLN A 142 1.12 0.66 17.94
N VAL A 143 -0.10 0.88 17.43
CA VAL A 143 -0.44 2.10 16.69
C VAL A 143 -0.22 3.35 17.56
N PHE A 144 -0.62 3.29 18.83
CA PHE A 144 -0.40 4.36 19.80
C PHE A 144 1.09 4.53 20.18
N LYS A 145 1.82 3.45 20.42
CA LYS A 145 3.27 3.46 20.71
C LYS A 145 4.07 4.11 19.57
N GLN A 146 3.76 3.77 18.32
CA GLN A 146 4.38 4.40 17.14
C GLN A 146 4.02 5.89 17.01
N HIS A 147 2.82 6.31 17.43
CA HIS A 147 2.50 7.74 17.48
C HIS A 147 3.35 8.49 18.51
N GLN A 148 3.51 7.93 19.72
CA GLN A 148 4.36 8.53 20.75
C GLN A 148 5.82 8.63 20.27
N ARG A 149 6.34 7.60 19.59
CA ARG A 149 7.67 7.57 18.99
C ARG A 149 7.83 8.62 17.89
N TRP A 150 6.86 8.77 16.99
CA TRP A 150 6.85 9.86 16.00
C TRP A 150 6.88 11.23 16.67
N MET A 151 6.05 11.44 17.69
CA MET A 151 5.94 12.75 18.36
C MET A 151 7.21 13.10 19.14
N LYS A 152 7.91 12.10 19.70
CA LYS A 152 9.24 12.24 20.31
C LYS A 152 10.32 12.65 19.30
N GLU A 153 10.40 11.98 18.15
CA GLU A 153 11.51 12.17 17.20
C GLU A 153 11.28 13.31 16.19
N LEU A 154 10.05 13.51 15.71
CA LEU A 154 9.72 14.45 14.62
C LEU A 154 8.60 15.44 14.96
N GLY A 155 7.74 15.13 15.94
CA GLY A 155 6.53 15.92 16.24
C GLY A 155 6.74 17.40 16.58
N ALA A 156 7.94 17.81 16.99
CA ALA A 156 8.30 19.21 17.22
C ALA A 156 8.38 20.07 15.94
N ARG A 157 8.47 19.44 14.74
CA ARG A 157 8.53 20.14 13.45
C ARG A 157 7.65 19.55 12.35
N VAL A 158 7.32 18.25 12.40
CA VAL A 158 6.67 17.51 11.30
C VAL A 158 5.37 16.87 11.77
N GLN A 159 4.24 17.34 11.23
CA GLN A 159 2.93 16.76 11.50
C GLN A 159 2.71 15.50 10.63
N PRO A 160 2.45 14.32 11.22
CA PRO A 160 2.17 13.12 10.45
C PRO A 160 0.75 13.17 9.86
N PHE A 161 0.63 12.85 8.57
CA PHE A 161 -0.62 12.57 7.87
C PHE A 161 -0.64 11.07 7.54
N PHE A 162 -1.55 10.32 8.14
CA PHE A 162 -1.58 8.87 7.93
C PHE A 162 -2.01 8.53 6.49
N ALA A 163 -1.21 7.71 5.81
CA ALA A 163 -1.48 7.29 4.44
C ALA A 163 -2.55 6.19 4.41
N VAL A 164 -3.82 6.58 4.25
CA VAL A 164 -5.00 5.69 4.36
C VAL A 164 -4.89 4.47 3.44
N LYS A 165 -4.32 4.66 2.25
CA LYS A 165 -3.99 3.62 1.26
C LYS A 165 -3.16 2.44 1.80
N SER A 166 -2.44 2.58 2.92
CA SER A 166 -1.61 1.51 3.49
C SER A 166 -2.40 0.56 4.40
N ASN A 167 -3.39 1.07 5.12
CA ASN A 167 -4.38 0.29 5.86
C ASN A 167 -5.61 1.18 6.18
N PRO A 168 -6.78 0.96 5.54
CA PRO A 168 -7.99 1.78 5.74
C PRO A 168 -8.89 1.28 6.89
N ASP A 169 -8.35 0.51 7.83
CA ASP A 169 -9.10 -0.06 8.96
C ASP A 169 -9.86 0.99 9.80
N PRO A 170 -11.14 0.75 10.14
CA PRO A 170 -11.97 1.75 10.81
C PRO A 170 -11.53 2.10 12.23
N TYR A 171 -10.91 1.18 12.98
CA TYR A 171 -10.39 1.48 14.32
C TYR A 171 -9.03 2.18 14.26
N VAL A 172 -8.15 1.80 13.33
CA VAL A 172 -6.93 2.57 13.03
C VAL A 172 -7.29 4.00 12.66
N LEU A 173 -8.20 4.20 11.70
CA LEU A 173 -8.60 5.55 11.26
C LEU A 173 -9.26 6.38 12.38
N ARG A 174 -10.09 5.78 13.24
CA ARG A 174 -10.63 6.45 14.45
C ARG A 174 -9.51 6.87 15.41
N LEU A 175 -8.59 5.96 15.74
CA LEU A 175 -7.49 6.24 16.64
C LEU A 175 -6.59 7.36 16.08
N MET A 176 -6.28 7.34 14.77
CA MET A 176 -5.51 8.42 14.12
C MET A 176 -6.24 9.77 14.16
N ALA A 177 -7.57 9.78 13.97
CA ALA A 177 -8.37 11.01 14.02
C ALA A 177 -8.34 11.63 15.43
N SER A 178 -8.54 10.81 16.46
CA SER A 178 -8.55 11.24 17.87
C SER A 178 -7.16 11.58 18.42
N LEU A 179 -6.09 11.00 17.87
CA LEU A 179 -4.69 11.40 18.15
C LEU A 179 -4.26 12.70 17.47
N GLY A 180 -5.08 13.25 16.55
CA GLY A 180 -4.82 14.56 15.93
C GLY A 180 -4.03 14.54 14.62
N LEU A 181 -3.76 13.36 14.04
CA LEU A 181 -3.04 13.23 12.78
C LEU A 181 -3.78 13.87 11.60
N GLY A 182 -3.06 14.20 10.53
CA GLY A 182 -3.69 14.39 9.23
C GLY A 182 -3.96 13.04 8.53
N PHE A 183 -4.46 13.10 7.30
CA PHE A 183 -4.67 11.95 6.43
C PHE A 183 -4.23 12.27 5.00
N ASP A 184 -3.35 11.43 4.44
CA ASP A 184 -3.16 11.34 3.00
C ASP A 184 -4.24 10.41 2.43
N CYS A 185 -4.97 10.90 1.44
CA CYS A 185 -5.99 10.15 0.72
C CYS A 185 -5.66 10.12 -0.78
N ALA A 186 -5.63 8.95 -1.40
CA ALA A 186 -5.37 8.77 -2.82
C ALA A 186 -6.63 8.71 -3.70
N SER A 187 -7.83 8.65 -3.10
CA SER A 187 -9.11 8.48 -3.80
C SER A 187 -10.31 9.11 -3.09
N GLN A 188 -11.46 9.20 -3.79
CA GLN A 188 -12.71 9.69 -3.21
C GLN A 188 -13.28 8.77 -2.10
N PRO A 189 -13.23 7.43 -2.20
CA PRO A 189 -13.58 6.54 -1.09
C PRO A 189 -12.79 6.83 0.19
N GLU A 190 -11.46 7.02 0.11
CA GLU A 190 -10.63 7.34 1.27
C GLU A 190 -11.03 8.68 1.92
N ILE A 191 -11.18 9.75 1.12
CA ILE A 191 -11.68 11.05 1.59
C ILE A 191 -13.05 10.90 2.27
N SER A 192 -13.92 10.05 1.73
CA SER A 192 -15.27 9.83 2.28
C SER A 192 -15.22 9.05 3.58
N ALA A 193 -14.38 8.01 3.69
CA ALA A 193 -14.20 7.23 4.91
C ALA A 193 -13.69 8.12 6.05
N VAL A 194 -12.63 8.92 5.80
CA VAL A 194 -12.07 9.87 6.78
C VAL A 194 -13.11 10.91 7.20
N LEU A 195 -13.84 11.51 6.25
CA LEU A 195 -14.87 12.51 6.56
C LEU A 195 -16.17 11.94 7.17
N SER A 196 -16.30 10.61 7.26
CA SER A 196 -17.42 9.91 7.90
C SER A 196 -17.07 9.30 9.28
N LEU A 197 -15.83 9.45 9.75
CA LEU A 197 -15.44 9.07 11.13
C LEU A 197 -16.27 9.87 12.16
N PRO A 198 -16.55 9.32 13.36
CA PRO A 198 -17.32 10.01 14.41
C PRO A 198 -16.73 11.38 14.78
N ASN A 199 -15.43 11.42 15.11
CA ASN A 199 -14.65 12.64 15.22
C ASN A 199 -14.22 13.15 13.84
N ARG A 200 -15.21 13.53 13.01
CA ARG A 200 -15.03 13.99 11.63
C ARG A 200 -13.90 15.02 11.53
N PRO A 201 -12.75 14.67 10.90
CA PRO A 201 -11.61 15.57 10.82
C PRO A 201 -11.92 16.84 10.01
N ASP A 202 -11.29 17.95 10.40
CA ASP A 202 -11.27 19.16 9.59
C ASP A 202 -10.69 18.85 8.18
N PRO A 203 -11.32 19.27 7.08
CA PRO A 203 -10.78 19.06 5.73
C PRO A 203 -9.35 19.58 5.50
N ASN A 204 -8.85 20.53 6.30
CA ASN A 204 -7.45 21.00 6.29
C ASN A 204 -6.46 20.02 6.97
N ARG A 205 -6.96 18.96 7.61
CA ARG A 205 -6.21 17.76 8.03
C ARG A 205 -6.19 16.68 6.94
N ILE A 206 -6.77 16.92 5.75
CA ILE A 206 -6.71 15.98 4.61
C ILE A 206 -5.84 16.58 3.50
N ILE A 207 -4.92 15.78 2.95
CA ILE A 207 -4.24 16.07 1.68
C ILE A 207 -4.64 15.02 0.64
N TYR A 208 -5.07 15.46 -0.54
CA TYR A 208 -5.35 14.58 -1.67
C TYR A 208 -4.07 14.41 -2.50
N ALA A 209 -3.19 13.51 -2.05
CA ALA A 209 -1.80 13.43 -2.52
C ALA A 209 -1.53 12.50 -3.71
N ASN A 210 -2.56 11.94 -4.34
CA ASN A 210 -2.46 11.35 -5.66
C ASN A 210 -2.18 12.45 -6.72
N PRO A 211 -1.06 12.41 -7.47
CA PRO A 211 -0.76 13.47 -8.43
C PRO A 211 -1.70 13.50 -9.65
N CYS A 212 -2.34 12.39 -10.02
CA CYS A 212 -3.08 12.22 -11.28
C CYS A 212 -4.56 11.86 -11.03
N LYS A 213 -5.42 12.86 -10.80
CA LYS A 213 -6.77 12.62 -10.23
C LYS A 213 -7.89 12.55 -11.27
N ALA A 214 -8.94 11.78 -10.98
CA ALA A 214 -10.15 11.78 -11.80
C ALA A 214 -10.90 13.11 -11.60
N ALA A 215 -11.38 13.73 -12.69
CA ALA A 215 -12.07 15.03 -12.62
C ALA A 215 -13.36 15.00 -11.76
N SER A 216 -14.01 13.85 -11.65
CA SER A 216 -15.11 13.59 -10.71
C SER A 216 -14.67 13.68 -9.25
N PHE A 217 -13.49 13.14 -8.91
CA PHE A 217 -12.94 13.14 -7.56
C PHE A 217 -12.39 14.52 -7.18
N VAL A 218 -11.83 15.29 -8.12
CA VAL A 218 -11.47 16.71 -7.90
C VAL A 218 -12.72 17.52 -7.49
N ARG A 219 -13.86 17.34 -8.18
CA ARG A 219 -15.13 17.97 -7.81
C ARG A 219 -15.67 17.48 -6.45
N HIS A 220 -15.43 16.22 -6.08
CA HIS A 220 -15.81 15.71 -4.77
C HIS A 220 -14.97 16.33 -3.65
N ALA A 221 -13.65 16.45 -3.83
CA ALA A 221 -12.77 17.12 -2.87
C ALA A 221 -13.20 18.58 -2.66
N ALA A 222 -13.43 19.32 -3.75
CA ALA A 222 -13.95 20.70 -3.72
C ALA A 222 -15.27 20.81 -2.95
N LYS A 223 -16.24 19.92 -3.21
CA LYS A 223 -17.55 19.92 -2.52
C LYS A 223 -17.42 19.72 -1.00
N ASN A 224 -16.37 19.04 -0.55
CA ASN A 224 -16.15 18.73 0.86
C ASN A 224 -15.12 19.65 1.56
N GLY A 225 -14.58 20.65 0.86
CA GLY A 225 -13.57 21.57 1.40
C GLY A 225 -12.15 21.00 1.52
N VAL A 226 -11.86 19.87 0.85
CA VAL A 226 -10.50 19.31 0.80
C VAL A 226 -9.70 20.10 -0.24
N ASP A 227 -8.95 21.10 0.25
CA ASP A 227 -8.23 22.06 -0.59
C ASP A 227 -6.80 21.62 -0.96
N TYR A 228 -6.11 20.89 -0.07
CA TYR A 228 -4.71 20.50 -0.31
C TYR A 228 -4.65 19.33 -1.29
N MET A 229 -3.95 19.50 -2.41
CA MET A 229 -3.84 18.48 -3.46
C MET A 229 -2.45 18.49 -4.11
N THR A 230 -1.88 17.33 -4.42
CA THR A 230 -0.59 17.28 -5.12
C THR A 230 -0.72 17.38 -6.64
N PHE A 231 0.37 17.70 -7.33
CA PHE A 231 0.53 17.54 -8.78
C PHE A 231 2.00 17.40 -9.17
N ASP A 232 2.27 16.77 -10.31
CA ASP A 232 3.60 16.66 -10.93
C ASP A 232 3.59 16.96 -12.44
N ASN A 233 2.42 17.31 -13.00
CA ASN A 233 2.21 17.41 -14.44
C ASN A 233 1.30 18.60 -14.82
N GLY A 234 1.41 19.03 -16.08
CA GLY A 234 0.75 20.23 -16.58
C GLY A 234 -0.77 20.10 -16.83
N ASP A 235 -1.32 18.89 -16.86
CA ASP A 235 -2.75 18.67 -17.14
C ASP A 235 -3.57 18.59 -15.86
N GLU A 236 -2.94 18.17 -14.76
CA GLU A 236 -3.50 18.29 -13.42
C GLU A 236 -3.82 19.76 -13.08
N LEU A 237 -2.92 20.68 -13.41
CA LEU A 237 -3.15 22.14 -13.26
C LEU A 237 -4.40 22.62 -14.00
N ALA A 238 -4.52 22.28 -15.29
CA ALA A 238 -5.67 22.69 -16.11
C ALA A 238 -7.00 22.08 -15.61
N LYS A 239 -6.94 20.82 -15.16
CA LYS A 239 -8.07 20.10 -14.55
C LYS A 239 -8.50 20.72 -13.22
N VAL A 240 -7.55 21.09 -12.37
CA VAL A 240 -7.82 21.76 -11.08
C VAL A 240 -8.42 23.14 -11.31
N LYS A 241 -7.84 24.02 -12.16
CA LYS A 241 -8.40 25.35 -12.44
C LYS A 241 -9.85 25.30 -12.93
N ARG A 242 -10.25 24.23 -13.62
CA ARG A 242 -11.63 24.00 -14.10
C ARG A 242 -12.60 23.44 -13.05
N TYR A 243 -12.13 22.70 -12.04
CA TYR A 243 -13.01 21.90 -11.15
C TYR A 243 -12.82 22.13 -9.64
N HIS A 244 -11.70 22.74 -9.23
CA HIS A 244 -11.42 23.21 -7.87
C HIS A 244 -10.46 24.42 -7.93
N PRO A 245 -10.91 25.59 -8.43
CA PRO A 245 -10.03 26.75 -8.65
C PRO A 245 -9.41 27.34 -7.37
N ASN A 246 -9.92 26.96 -6.20
CA ASN A 246 -9.44 27.42 -4.89
C ASN A 246 -8.43 26.45 -4.25
N ALA A 247 -8.09 25.34 -4.91
CA ALA A 247 -7.19 24.32 -4.38
C ALA A 247 -5.80 24.89 -4.03
N LYS A 248 -5.24 24.39 -2.94
CA LYS A 248 -3.92 24.68 -2.40
C LYS A 248 -2.95 23.63 -2.96
N MET A 249 -2.39 23.91 -4.13
CA MET A 249 -1.62 22.92 -4.89
C MET A 249 -0.21 22.72 -4.33
N VAL A 250 0.23 21.46 -4.26
CA VAL A 250 1.55 21.05 -3.76
C VAL A 250 2.30 20.35 -4.89
N MET A 251 3.46 20.87 -5.31
CA MET A 251 4.22 20.25 -6.40
C MET A 251 5.02 19.06 -5.88
N ARG A 252 4.70 17.84 -6.33
CA ARG A 252 5.50 16.65 -6.06
C ARG A 252 6.72 16.66 -6.97
N ILE A 253 7.92 16.74 -6.40
CA ILE A 253 9.19 16.62 -7.13
C ILE A 253 9.70 15.18 -7.14
N LEU A 254 10.55 14.88 -8.13
CA LEU A 254 11.26 13.61 -8.22
C LEU A 254 12.50 13.60 -7.31
N THR A 255 12.63 12.55 -6.52
CA THR A 255 13.79 12.25 -5.67
C THR A 255 14.46 10.95 -6.11
N ASP A 256 15.67 10.70 -5.63
CA ASP A 256 16.25 9.36 -5.71
C ASP A 256 15.46 8.43 -4.77
N ASP A 257 15.02 7.28 -5.28
CA ASP A 257 14.31 6.22 -4.54
C ASP A 257 15.04 4.87 -4.67
N SER A 258 16.29 4.87 -5.12
CA SER A 258 17.02 3.66 -5.52
C SER A 258 17.24 2.65 -4.38
N SER A 259 17.27 3.10 -3.12
CA SER A 259 17.37 2.23 -1.92
C SER A 259 16.02 1.83 -1.31
N SER A 260 14.90 2.06 -1.99
CA SER A 260 13.56 1.66 -1.54
C SER A 260 13.16 0.27 -2.06
N LEU A 261 12.31 -0.44 -1.30
CA LEU A 261 11.65 -1.68 -1.75
C LEU A 261 10.70 -1.38 -2.92
N CYS A 262 9.83 -0.38 -2.78
CA CYS A 262 8.89 0.02 -3.82
C CYS A 262 9.20 1.42 -4.34
N ARG A 263 9.80 1.46 -5.53
CA ARG A 263 10.15 2.68 -6.27
C ARG A 263 8.91 3.31 -6.90
N LEU A 264 8.77 4.63 -6.74
CA LEU A 264 7.63 5.42 -7.24
C LEU A 264 8.06 6.47 -8.27
N GLY A 265 9.34 6.84 -8.32
CA GLY A 265 9.89 7.89 -9.17
C GLY A 265 9.80 7.60 -10.68
N LEU A 266 9.62 6.33 -11.06
CA LEU A 266 9.36 5.92 -12.44
C LEU A 266 7.95 6.33 -12.92
N LYS A 267 7.03 6.61 -11.99
CA LYS A 267 5.61 6.92 -12.26
C LYS A 267 5.16 8.31 -11.79
N PHE A 268 5.80 8.86 -10.76
CA PHE A 268 5.34 10.09 -10.08
C PHE A 268 6.48 11.02 -9.66
N GLY A 269 6.23 12.32 -9.72
CA GLY A 269 7.14 13.38 -9.31
C GLY A 269 7.81 14.08 -10.51
N ALA A 270 7.78 15.41 -10.49
CA ALA A 270 8.36 16.24 -11.53
C ALA A 270 9.90 16.20 -11.47
N PRO A 271 10.62 15.85 -12.55
CA PRO A 271 12.07 16.06 -12.63
C PRO A 271 12.42 17.53 -12.36
N LEU A 272 13.58 17.79 -11.78
CA LEU A 272 13.99 19.16 -11.41
C LEU A 272 14.06 20.12 -12.62
N SER A 273 14.25 19.61 -13.84
CA SER A 273 14.13 20.40 -15.08
C SER A 273 12.73 20.99 -15.28
N GLU A 274 11.68 20.22 -14.96
CA GLU A 274 10.28 20.58 -15.23
C GLU A 274 9.70 21.55 -14.21
N VAL A 275 10.30 21.64 -13.01
CA VAL A 275 9.82 22.50 -11.90
C VAL A 275 9.60 23.94 -12.37
N ARG A 276 10.53 24.53 -13.13
CA ARG A 276 10.37 25.89 -13.69
C ARG A 276 9.21 25.97 -14.69
N GLY A 277 9.09 25.01 -15.61
CA GLY A 277 8.01 24.97 -16.60
C GLY A 277 6.63 24.82 -15.97
N LEU A 278 6.50 23.94 -14.98
CA LEU A 278 5.26 23.69 -14.25
C LEU A 278 4.85 24.87 -13.36
N LEU A 279 5.78 25.52 -12.65
CA LEU A 279 5.49 26.71 -11.87
C LEU A 279 5.09 27.90 -12.76
N LYS A 280 5.76 28.09 -13.90
CA LYS A 280 5.35 29.07 -14.93
C LYS A 280 3.93 28.79 -15.42
N LYS A 281 3.61 27.55 -15.81
CA LYS A 281 2.25 27.16 -16.25
C LYS A 281 1.19 27.36 -15.15
N ALA A 282 1.54 27.09 -13.89
CA ALA A 282 0.64 27.34 -12.75
C ALA A 282 0.37 28.84 -12.56
N LYS A 283 1.37 29.70 -12.79
CA LYS A 283 1.22 31.16 -12.74
C LYS A 283 0.38 31.69 -13.90
N GLU A 284 0.59 31.18 -15.11
CA GLU A 284 -0.20 31.50 -16.32
C GLU A 284 -1.68 31.10 -16.20
N LEU A 285 -1.96 30.00 -15.48
CA LEU A 285 -3.32 29.53 -15.20
C LEU A 285 -3.94 30.14 -13.93
N ASP A 286 -3.24 31.04 -13.22
CA ASP A 286 -3.69 31.63 -11.95
C ASP A 286 -4.06 30.54 -10.92
N ILE A 287 -3.12 29.64 -10.63
CA ILE A 287 -3.28 28.53 -9.69
C ILE A 287 -2.43 28.77 -8.44
N ASN A 288 -3.04 28.59 -7.27
CA ASN A 288 -2.38 28.76 -5.97
C ASN A 288 -1.49 27.55 -5.64
N VAL A 289 -0.21 27.61 -5.99
CA VAL A 289 0.81 26.64 -5.53
C VAL A 289 1.37 27.11 -4.19
N VAL A 290 1.23 26.28 -3.15
CA VAL A 290 1.52 26.62 -1.75
C VAL A 290 2.73 25.90 -1.18
N GLY A 291 3.33 24.97 -1.92
CA GLY A 291 4.34 24.07 -1.36
C GLY A 291 4.91 23.04 -2.33
N ILE A 292 5.87 22.28 -1.80
CA ILE A 292 6.55 21.16 -2.47
C ILE A 292 6.32 19.88 -1.66
N SER A 293 6.13 18.74 -2.35
CA SER A 293 6.20 17.41 -1.75
C SER A 293 7.24 16.52 -2.43
N PHE A 294 7.67 15.45 -1.76
CA PHE A 294 8.46 14.36 -2.33
C PHE A 294 8.10 13.03 -1.67
N HIS A 295 8.74 11.91 -2.09
CA HIS A 295 8.55 10.61 -1.44
C HIS A 295 9.73 9.68 -1.74
N CYS A 296 10.55 9.34 -0.74
CA CYS A 296 11.79 8.55 -0.92
C CYS A 296 11.59 7.07 -1.29
N GLY A 297 10.34 6.58 -1.27
CA GLY A 297 9.94 5.23 -1.71
C GLY A 297 9.56 4.35 -0.53
N SER A 298 8.76 3.30 -0.75
CA SER A 298 8.33 2.41 0.34
C SER A 298 9.53 1.58 0.81
N GLY A 299 9.83 1.60 2.11
CA GLY A 299 10.96 0.86 2.68
C GLY A 299 12.32 1.43 2.29
N CYS A 300 12.54 2.72 2.53
CA CYS A 300 13.80 3.39 2.19
C CYS A 300 14.88 3.09 3.24
N LYS A 301 15.94 2.36 2.83
CA LYS A 301 16.99 1.87 3.74
C LYS A 301 18.15 2.85 3.97
N ASP A 302 18.29 3.89 3.15
CA ASP A 302 19.31 4.94 3.29
C ASP A 302 18.70 6.23 3.87
N PRO A 303 19.10 6.66 5.09
CA PRO A 303 18.69 7.94 5.67
C PRO A 303 19.10 9.19 4.87
N GLU A 304 20.24 9.16 4.17
CA GLU A 304 20.77 10.35 3.48
C GLU A 304 19.94 10.75 2.25
N LEU A 305 19.16 9.83 1.67
CA LEU A 305 18.19 10.16 0.61
C LEU A 305 17.09 11.11 1.10
N PHE A 306 16.71 11.05 2.38
CA PHE A 306 15.79 12.03 2.97
C PHE A 306 16.46 13.41 3.09
N GLY A 307 17.75 13.46 3.47
CA GLY A 307 18.53 14.70 3.49
C GLY A 307 18.66 15.33 2.10
N ASP A 308 18.94 14.50 1.09
CA ASP A 308 18.99 14.91 -0.31
C ASP A 308 17.64 15.44 -0.82
N ALA A 309 16.54 14.78 -0.47
CA ALA A 309 15.19 15.20 -0.80
C ALA A 309 14.80 16.57 -0.20
N ILE A 310 15.12 16.81 1.09
CA ILE A 310 14.91 18.13 1.74
C ILE A 310 15.70 19.22 0.99
N ARG A 311 16.96 18.94 0.60
CA ARG A 311 17.81 19.87 -0.16
C ARG A 311 17.30 20.14 -1.58
N ARG A 312 16.71 19.14 -2.26
CA ARG A 312 16.00 19.36 -3.54
C ARG A 312 14.73 20.19 -3.36
N ALA A 313 13.98 19.95 -2.29
CA ALA A 313 12.79 20.74 -1.97
C ALA A 313 13.14 22.20 -1.68
N ARG A 314 14.24 22.49 -0.96
CA ARG A 314 14.77 23.85 -0.74
C ARG A 314 15.00 24.59 -2.05
N TRP A 315 15.69 23.96 -2.99
CA TRP A 315 15.90 24.51 -4.33
C TRP A 315 14.57 24.77 -5.06
N ALA A 316 13.61 23.85 -4.98
CA ALA A 316 12.28 24.05 -5.59
C ALA A 316 11.46 25.18 -4.91
N PHE A 317 11.66 25.43 -3.60
CA PHE A 317 11.15 26.62 -2.91
C PHE A 317 11.78 27.92 -3.44
N ASP A 318 13.10 27.93 -3.69
CA ASP A 318 13.80 29.09 -4.25
C ASP A 318 13.28 29.41 -5.67
N VAL A 319 13.06 28.38 -6.49
CA VAL A 319 12.39 28.52 -7.80
C VAL A 319 10.94 29.00 -7.66
N GLY A 320 10.23 28.59 -6.62
CA GLY A 320 8.91 29.13 -6.27
C GLY A 320 8.94 30.65 -6.06
N ALA A 321 9.92 31.13 -5.30
CA ALA A 321 10.13 32.56 -5.06
C ALA A 321 10.51 33.33 -6.33
N GLU A 322 11.37 32.77 -7.22
CA GLU A 322 11.67 33.34 -8.55
C GLU A 322 10.41 33.62 -9.37
N HIS A 323 9.38 32.77 -9.25
CA HIS A 323 8.11 32.87 -9.99
C HIS A 323 7.02 33.63 -9.20
N GLY A 324 7.37 34.25 -8.08
CA GLY A 324 6.45 35.02 -7.25
C GLY A 324 5.39 34.16 -6.56
N PHE A 325 5.73 32.95 -6.13
CA PHE A 325 4.94 32.18 -5.16
C PHE A 325 5.51 32.37 -3.75
N ASN A 326 4.65 32.25 -2.73
CA ASN A 326 5.05 32.22 -1.33
C ASN A 326 4.65 30.86 -0.74
N PHE A 327 5.57 29.89 -0.74
CA PHE A 327 5.29 28.55 -0.25
C PHE A 327 5.34 28.49 1.28
N GLY A 328 4.25 28.00 1.86
CA GLY A 328 4.11 27.81 3.32
C GLY A 328 4.09 26.34 3.76
N LEU A 329 4.13 25.38 2.82
CA LEU A 329 4.02 23.95 3.08
C LEU A 329 5.19 23.16 2.46
N LEU A 330 5.86 22.37 3.27
CA LEU A 330 6.72 21.27 2.84
C LEU A 330 6.06 19.95 3.25
N ASP A 331 6.08 18.98 2.35
CA ASP A 331 5.63 17.62 2.61
C ASP A 331 6.78 16.65 2.29
N ILE A 332 7.19 15.86 3.27
CA ILE A 332 8.34 14.95 3.13
C ILE A 332 7.93 13.53 2.71
N GLY A 333 6.63 13.30 2.46
CA GLY A 333 6.11 12.02 2.02
C GLY A 333 6.26 10.90 3.04
N GLY A 334 6.18 9.67 2.56
CA GLY A 334 6.37 8.44 3.34
C GLY A 334 7.69 7.74 3.03
N GLY A 335 7.78 6.47 3.45
CA GLY A 335 8.93 5.60 3.24
C GLY A 335 9.61 5.08 4.51
N PHE A 336 9.21 5.62 5.67
CA PHE A 336 9.65 5.20 7.00
C PHE A 336 9.34 3.73 7.30
N GLU A 337 10.33 3.01 7.82
CA GLU A 337 10.17 1.68 8.43
C GLU A 337 10.31 1.76 9.96
N ASP A 338 10.02 0.67 10.65
CA ASP A 338 10.19 0.56 12.10
C ASP A 338 11.65 0.46 12.54
N ASN A 339 12.47 -0.26 11.74
CA ASN A 339 13.82 -0.69 12.09
C ASN A 339 14.89 0.44 12.08
N ASN A 340 14.65 1.55 11.36
CA ASN A 340 15.65 2.59 11.10
C ASN A 340 15.11 4.02 11.37
N PHE A 341 13.93 4.14 11.98
CA PHE A 341 13.21 5.41 12.11
C PHE A 341 14.04 6.53 12.76
N GLU A 342 14.72 6.27 13.87
CA GLU A 342 15.54 7.25 14.58
C GLU A 342 16.71 7.79 13.73
N LEU A 343 17.28 6.96 12.83
CA LEU A 343 18.36 7.36 11.93
C LEU A 343 17.83 8.30 10.84
N ILE A 344 16.71 7.94 10.21
CA ILE A 344 16.00 8.81 9.24
C ILE A 344 15.58 10.12 9.93
N ALA A 345 15.03 10.04 11.14
CA ALA A 345 14.60 11.20 11.90
C ALA A 345 15.76 12.12 12.30
N ALA A 346 16.94 11.58 12.62
CA ALA A 346 18.13 12.38 12.90
C ALA A 346 18.61 13.16 11.68
N VAL A 347 18.67 12.53 10.50
CA VAL A 347 19.02 13.21 9.23
C VAL A 347 17.97 14.26 8.89
N LEU A 348 16.68 13.93 8.98
CA LEU A 348 15.59 14.87 8.75
C LEU A 348 15.64 16.08 9.69
N ARG A 349 15.82 15.88 11.00
CA ARG A 349 15.96 16.99 11.98
C ARG A 349 17.06 17.96 11.58
N LYS A 350 18.23 17.44 11.19
CA LYS A 350 19.38 18.24 10.73
C LYS A 350 19.04 19.00 9.44
N ALA A 351 18.60 18.30 8.39
CA ALA A 351 18.31 18.91 7.09
C ALA A 351 17.15 19.93 7.15
N ILE A 352 16.14 19.68 7.98
CA ILE A 352 15.05 20.62 8.26
C ILE A 352 15.56 21.86 8.99
N ALA A 353 16.43 21.71 10.00
CA ALA A 353 17.01 22.86 10.69
C ALA A 353 17.90 23.72 9.77
N GLU A 354 18.62 23.10 8.84
CA GLU A 354 19.52 23.78 7.89
C GLU A 354 18.77 24.49 6.75
N HIS A 355 17.79 23.84 6.12
CA HIS A 355 17.14 24.33 4.91
C HIS A 355 15.74 24.96 5.13
N PHE A 356 15.09 24.61 6.25
CA PHE A 356 13.77 25.10 6.65
C PHE A 356 13.75 25.51 8.13
N PRO A 357 14.65 26.44 8.56
CA PRO A 357 14.69 26.94 9.93
C PRO A 357 13.38 27.63 10.34
N LEU A 358 13.22 27.83 11.65
CA LEU A 358 12.23 28.74 12.20
C LEU A 358 12.83 30.14 12.34
N ASP A 359 11.99 31.17 12.33
CA ASP A 359 12.37 32.53 12.70
C ASP A 359 12.54 32.69 14.22
N ALA A 360 12.94 33.88 14.67
CA ALA A 360 13.14 34.19 16.09
C ALA A 360 11.84 34.23 16.93
N GLN A 361 10.68 34.08 16.29
CA GLN A 361 9.35 34.00 16.90
C GLN A 361 8.78 32.57 16.86
N GLY A 362 9.49 31.62 16.25
CA GLY A 362 9.08 30.22 16.10
C GLY A 362 8.21 29.92 14.88
N ASN A 363 7.99 30.88 13.97
CA ASN A 363 7.26 30.63 12.72
C ASN A 363 8.20 30.05 11.66
N GLY A 364 7.63 29.40 10.65
CA GLY A 364 8.37 28.92 9.49
C GLY A 364 7.46 28.16 8.54
N VAL A 365 8.07 27.43 7.60
CA VAL A 365 7.34 26.51 6.72
C VAL A 365 6.69 25.40 7.56
N ARG A 366 5.38 25.18 7.37
CA ARG A 366 4.66 24.03 7.93
C ARG A 366 5.21 22.77 7.27
N ILE A 367 5.67 21.80 8.06
CA ILE A 367 6.17 20.53 7.53
C ILE A 367 5.20 19.42 7.90
N ILE A 368 4.84 18.61 6.91
CA ILE A 368 4.04 17.40 7.06
C ILE A 368 4.79 16.18 6.48
N ALA A 369 4.30 14.98 6.76
CA ALA A 369 4.78 13.73 6.20
C ALA A 369 3.62 12.76 5.94
N GLU A 370 3.82 11.74 5.11
CA GLU A 370 2.83 10.72 4.72
C GLU A 370 3.16 9.29 5.23
N PRO A 371 3.41 9.06 6.53
CA PRO A 371 3.70 7.73 7.04
C PRO A 371 2.51 6.76 6.90
N GLY A 372 2.73 5.68 6.14
CA GLY A 372 1.86 4.50 6.08
C GLY A 372 2.40 3.36 6.94
N ARG A 373 3.16 2.43 6.32
CA ARG A 373 3.73 1.20 6.92
C ARG A 373 4.17 1.36 8.38
N TYR A 374 4.99 2.38 8.66
CA TYR A 374 5.49 2.75 9.99
C TYR A 374 4.46 2.62 11.12
N TYR A 375 3.22 3.08 10.89
CA TYR A 375 2.16 3.11 11.90
C TYR A 375 1.45 1.78 12.12
N VAL A 376 1.50 0.86 11.14
CA VAL A 376 0.55 -0.26 11.06
C VAL A 376 1.19 -1.64 10.83
N SER A 377 2.39 -1.77 10.24
CA SER A 377 2.97 -3.09 9.93
C SER A 377 3.01 -4.00 11.16
N ARG A 378 3.70 -3.58 12.23
CA ARG A 378 3.82 -4.32 13.49
C ARG A 378 2.55 -4.29 14.37
N ALA A 379 1.47 -3.64 13.91
CA ALA A 379 0.21 -3.56 14.64
C ALA A 379 -0.79 -4.66 14.25
N PHE A 380 -0.51 -5.47 13.23
CA PHE A 380 -1.33 -6.64 12.88
C PHE A 380 -0.44 -7.87 12.70
N GLU A 381 -0.93 -9.00 13.20
CA GLU A 381 -0.43 -10.33 12.90
C GLU A 381 -1.58 -11.17 12.33
N LEU A 382 -1.29 -12.15 11.48
CA LEU A 382 -2.27 -13.03 10.84
C LEU A 382 -2.12 -14.47 11.33
N ALA A 383 -3.24 -15.15 11.56
CA ALA A 383 -3.31 -16.59 11.75
C ALA A 383 -3.94 -17.27 10.53
N THR A 384 -3.34 -18.37 10.08
CA THR A 384 -3.82 -19.20 8.95
C THR A 384 -3.77 -20.68 9.31
N ASN A 385 -4.82 -21.44 9.00
CA ASN A 385 -4.91 -22.89 9.17
C ASN A 385 -4.30 -23.61 7.96
N ILE A 386 -3.59 -24.72 8.20
CA ILE A 386 -3.09 -25.64 7.17
C ILE A 386 -4.23 -26.57 6.75
N ILE A 387 -4.83 -26.29 5.60
CA ILE A 387 -6.00 -27.02 5.06
C ILE A 387 -5.63 -28.25 4.22
N ALA A 388 -4.39 -28.35 3.74
CA ALA A 388 -3.87 -29.56 3.09
C ALA A 388 -2.34 -29.62 3.09
N ARG A 389 -1.79 -30.82 2.89
CA ARG A 389 -0.36 -31.05 2.62
C ARG A 389 -0.12 -32.13 1.56
N ARG A 390 0.99 -32.05 0.83
CA ARG A 390 1.45 -33.07 -0.15
C ARG A 390 2.85 -33.56 0.19
N ALA A 391 3.14 -34.81 -0.21
CA ALA A 391 4.44 -35.48 -0.02
C ALA A 391 4.91 -35.47 1.45
N ALA A 392 3.98 -35.73 2.38
CA ALA A 392 4.32 -35.82 3.80
C ALA A 392 5.11 -37.11 4.08
N ARG A 393 6.15 -37.00 4.91
CA ARG A 393 7.10 -38.10 5.15
C ARG A 393 6.63 -39.15 6.16
N ASP A 394 5.45 -38.97 6.75
CA ASP A 394 4.77 -39.98 7.56
C ASP A 394 4.08 -41.08 6.73
N GLY A 395 4.19 -41.00 5.40
CA GLY A 395 3.56 -41.94 4.47
C GLY A 395 2.15 -41.54 4.04
N THR A 396 1.63 -40.39 4.47
CA THR A 396 0.38 -39.83 3.94
C THR A 396 0.65 -38.97 2.70
N ASN A 397 -0.12 -39.18 1.63
CA ASN A 397 0.03 -38.45 0.36
C ASN A 397 1.44 -38.52 -0.24
N ALA A 398 2.08 -39.70 -0.21
CA ALA A 398 3.38 -39.92 -0.84
C ALA A 398 3.29 -39.77 -2.38
N GLU A 399 4.38 -39.34 -3.02
CA GLU A 399 4.41 -39.10 -4.48
C GLU A 399 4.12 -40.38 -5.29
N SER A 400 4.51 -41.54 -4.76
CA SER A 400 4.20 -42.87 -5.29
C SER A 400 2.70 -43.11 -5.51
N ASP A 401 1.85 -42.40 -4.77
CA ASP A 401 0.42 -42.65 -4.69
C ASP A 401 -0.37 -41.67 -5.58
N MET A 402 0.25 -40.55 -5.97
CA MET A 402 -0.32 -39.62 -6.97
C MET A 402 -0.08 -40.09 -8.41
N PHE A 403 1.09 -40.66 -8.71
CA PHE A 403 1.40 -41.18 -10.04
C PHE A 403 0.99 -42.66 -10.15
N GLY A 404 -0.29 -42.89 -10.45
CA GLY A 404 -0.83 -44.24 -10.62
C GLY A 404 0.00 -45.12 -11.59
N PRO A 405 0.05 -46.45 -11.37
CA PRO A 405 1.04 -47.34 -11.97
C PRO A 405 0.87 -47.50 -13.48
N GLY A 406 1.48 -46.59 -14.25
CA GLY A 406 1.41 -46.58 -15.71
C GLY A 406 1.79 -45.27 -16.41
N HIS A 407 2.50 -44.33 -15.77
CA HIS A 407 3.00 -43.09 -16.41
C HIS A 407 4.51 -42.84 -16.23
N VAL A 408 5.30 -43.89 -15.98
CA VAL A 408 6.72 -43.89 -16.37
C VAL A 408 6.77 -44.09 -17.88
N ALA A 409 6.90 -42.98 -18.62
CA ALA A 409 7.00 -42.96 -20.06
C ALA A 409 8.25 -42.14 -20.46
N ASP A 410 9.38 -42.84 -20.48
CA ASP A 410 10.63 -42.54 -21.20
C ASP A 410 10.91 -41.07 -21.55
N PHE A 411 11.19 -40.26 -20.51
CA PHE A 411 12.05 -39.09 -20.65
C PHE A 411 13.40 -39.44 -20.04
N GLU A 412 14.34 -39.88 -20.91
CA GLU A 412 15.75 -40.02 -20.54
C GLU A 412 16.30 -38.64 -20.17
N MET A 413 16.56 -38.42 -18.87
CA MET A 413 17.23 -37.23 -18.39
C MET A 413 18.74 -37.40 -18.57
N GLU A 414 19.40 -36.46 -19.26
CA GLU A 414 20.86 -36.37 -19.25
C GLU A 414 21.32 -36.01 -17.82
N GLU A 415 22.24 -36.80 -17.24
CA GLU A 415 22.74 -36.64 -15.87
C GLU A 415 23.69 -35.41 -15.76
N ASP A 416 23.11 -34.21 -15.75
CA ASP A 416 23.82 -32.95 -15.53
C ASP A 416 24.03 -32.74 -14.02
N GLU A 417 25.05 -33.39 -13.44
CA GLU A 417 25.38 -33.38 -12.00
C GLU A 417 25.48 -31.96 -11.42
N LYS A 418 24.41 -31.52 -10.74
CA LYS A 418 24.37 -30.29 -9.93
C LYS A 418 23.97 -30.62 -8.51
N GLU A 419 24.97 -30.88 -7.68
CA GLU A 419 24.78 -30.94 -6.23
C GLU A 419 24.24 -29.58 -5.71
N GLY A 420 23.11 -29.60 -5.01
CA GLY A 420 22.78 -28.55 -4.03
C GLY A 420 21.72 -27.50 -4.38
N GLU A 421 20.68 -27.80 -5.16
CA GLU A 421 19.43 -27.01 -5.13
C GLU A 421 18.20 -27.86 -5.52
N GLY A 422 17.75 -28.72 -4.60
CA GLY A 422 16.52 -29.51 -4.77
C GLY A 422 15.25 -28.68 -4.58
N GLU A 423 14.14 -29.10 -5.22
CA GLU A 423 12.83 -28.51 -4.97
C GLU A 423 12.30 -28.89 -3.57
N PRO A 424 11.55 -28.02 -2.88
CA PRO A 424 11.05 -28.27 -1.53
C PRO A 424 10.03 -29.42 -1.52
N VAL A 425 10.46 -30.59 -1.02
CA VAL A 425 9.71 -31.86 -1.08
C VAL A 425 8.31 -31.74 -0.46
N VAL A 426 8.14 -30.98 0.63
CA VAL A 426 6.85 -30.85 1.31
C VAL A 426 6.13 -29.56 0.91
N MET A 427 4.85 -29.68 0.55
CA MET A 427 3.98 -28.55 0.21
C MET A 427 2.85 -28.43 1.23
N TYR A 428 2.71 -27.26 1.87
CA TYR A 428 1.59 -26.92 2.74
C TYR A 428 0.66 -25.93 2.04
N TYR A 429 -0.65 -26.14 2.18
CA TYR A 429 -1.69 -25.25 1.67
C TYR A 429 -2.43 -24.62 2.85
N ILE A 430 -2.58 -23.30 2.84
CA ILE A 430 -3.23 -22.53 3.90
C ILE A 430 -4.49 -21.81 3.40
N ASN A 431 -5.35 -21.42 4.35
CA ASN A 431 -6.66 -20.80 4.10
C ASN A 431 -6.66 -19.29 3.73
N ASP A 432 -5.49 -18.67 3.51
CA ASP A 432 -5.34 -17.32 2.94
C ASP A 432 -4.12 -17.30 1.99
N GLY A 433 -4.10 -16.41 1.00
CA GLY A 433 -3.17 -16.49 -0.14
C GLY A 433 -2.76 -15.14 -0.72
N VAL A 434 -2.05 -15.15 -1.85
CA VAL A 434 -1.56 -13.95 -2.56
C VAL A 434 -2.70 -13.11 -3.15
N TYR A 435 -3.89 -13.69 -3.29
CA TYR A 435 -5.13 -12.99 -3.63
C TYR A 435 -5.84 -12.38 -2.42
N GLY A 436 -5.48 -12.77 -1.20
CA GLY A 436 -6.01 -12.30 0.06
C GLY A 436 -4.97 -11.45 0.82
N ALA A 437 -4.62 -11.84 2.04
CA ALA A 437 -3.68 -11.08 2.87
C ALA A 437 -2.26 -10.99 2.29
N PHE A 438 -1.77 -12.03 1.62
CA PHE A 438 -0.38 -12.12 1.17
C PHE A 438 -0.10 -11.43 -0.17
N ASN A 439 -1.04 -10.64 -0.69
CA ASN A 439 -0.81 -9.83 -1.90
C ASN A 439 0.40 -8.86 -1.78
N CYS A 440 0.84 -8.57 -0.55
CA CYS A 440 2.05 -7.84 -0.24
C CYS A 440 3.35 -8.51 -0.73
N THR A 441 3.40 -9.83 -0.93
CA THR A 441 4.58 -10.51 -1.50
C THR A 441 4.77 -10.13 -2.97
N LEU A 442 3.66 -10.08 -3.72
CA LEU A 442 3.63 -9.71 -5.14
C LEU A 442 3.75 -8.20 -5.36
N PHE A 443 2.95 -7.38 -4.66
CA PHE A 443 2.79 -5.95 -4.95
C PHE A 443 3.65 -5.01 -4.12
N ASP A 444 4.09 -5.43 -2.93
CA ASP A 444 4.88 -4.62 -1.98
C ASP A 444 6.25 -5.27 -1.65
N HIS A 445 6.58 -6.36 -2.36
CA HIS A 445 7.82 -7.13 -2.30
C HIS A 445 8.24 -7.55 -0.88
N GLN A 446 7.25 -7.86 -0.03
CA GLN A 446 7.49 -8.36 1.32
C GLN A 446 7.93 -9.82 1.33
N VAL A 447 8.85 -10.17 2.21
CA VAL A 447 9.21 -11.56 2.52
C VAL A 447 8.54 -11.91 3.84
N VAL A 448 7.55 -12.80 3.79
CA VAL A 448 6.79 -13.26 4.95
C VAL A 448 7.38 -14.56 5.50
N HIS A 449 7.42 -14.69 6.82
CA HIS A 449 7.99 -15.85 7.50
C HIS A 449 6.92 -16.52 8.38
N PRO A 450 6.54 -17.78 8.10
CA PRO A 450 5.60 -18.50 8.95
C PRO A 450 6.26 -18.84 10.29
N LYS A 451 5.47 -18.83 11.36
CA LYS A 451 5.84 -19.39 12.66
C LYS A 451 4.76 -20.38 13.08
N VAL A 452 5.14 -21.57 13.53
CA VAL A 452 4.19 -22.56 14.06
C VAL A 452 3.49 -21.98 15.29
N MET A 453 2.18 -22.15 15.39
CA MET A 453 1.35 -21.64 16.48
C MET A 453 0.58 -22.74 17.22
N THR A 454 0.22 -23.83 16.52
CA THR A 454 -0.25 -25.09 17.14
C THR A 454 0.52 -26.28 16.59
N LEU A 455 0.52 -27.39 17.33
CA LEU A 455 0.90 -28.72 16.87
C LEU A 455 -0.08 -29.73 17.48
N GLY A 456 -1.00 -30.27 16.69
CA GLY A 456 -2.03 -31.20 17.16
C GLY A 456 -2.94 -30.57 18.21
N ASP A 457 -3.57 -29.45 17.85
CA ASP A 457 -4.43 -28.58 18.67
C ASP A 457 -3.75 -27.87 19.87
N ASP A 458 -2.63 -28.40 20.37
CA ASP A 458 -1.85 -27.78 21.47
C ASP A 458 -1.12 -26.51 21.00
N PHE A 459 -1.28 -25.42 21.77
CA PHE A 459 -0.70 -24.11 21.42
C PHE A 459 0.80 -24.05 21.74
N VAL A 460 1.64 -23.85 20.72
CA VAL A 460 3.10 -23.74 20.85
C VAL A 460 3.48 -22.39 21.47
N ALA A 461 4.09 -22.43 22.66
CA ALA A 461 4.48 -21.23 23.40
C ALA A 461 5.79 -20.59 22.92
N ASP A 462 6.72 -21.40 22.41
CA ASP A 462 7.99 -20.98 21.81
C ASP A 462 8.34 -21.93 20.65
N ALA A 463 8.81 -21.40 19.52
CA ALA A 463 9.30 -22.23 18.42
C ALA A 463 10.54 -23.05 18.85
N ALA A 464 11.30 -22.58 19.84
CA ALA A 464 12.44 -23.30 20.41
C ALA A 464 12.05 -24.45 21.35
N SER A 465 10.76 -24.65 21.66
CA SER A 465 10.28 -25.83 22.40
C SER A 465 9.77 -26.96 21.50
N ILE A 466 9.90 -26.84 20.17
CA ILE A 466 9.58 -27.92 19.22
C ILE A 466 10.82 -28.80 19.07
N ASP A 467 10.76 -30.05 19.54
CA ASP A 467 11.84 -31.04 19.42
C ASP A 467 11.82 -31.71 18.03
N SER A 468 12.09 -30.92 16.99
CA SER A 468 12.11 -31.33 15.58
C SER A 468 13.17 -30.55 14.79
N THR A 469 13.63 -31.13 13.67
CA THR A 469 14.51 -30.45 12.71
C THR A 469 13.67 -29.68 11.69
N LEU A 470 13.92 -28.37 11.56
CA LEU A 470 13.31 -27.56 10.50
C LEU A 470 13.88 -27.98 9.13
N GLU A 471 12.98 -28.15 8.16
CA GLU A 471 13.33 -28.49 6.77
C GLU A 471 12.69 -27.52 5.77
N GLU A 472 13.26 -27.48 4.55
CA GLU A 472 12.76 -26.62 3.48
C GLU A 472 11.46 -27.18 2.88
N CYS A 473 10.43 -26.34 2.90
CA CYS A 473 9.09 -26.63 2.40
C CYS A 473 8.50 -25.40 1.68
N SER A 474 7.43 -25.60 0.93
CA SER A 474 6.70 -24.52 0.25
C SER A 474 5.32 -24.29 0.87
N VAL A 475 4.89 -23.03 0.99
CA VAL A 475 3.59 -22.65 1.54
C VAL A 475 2.75 -21.92 0.50
N TRP A 476 1.56 -22.45 0.24
CA TRP A 476 0.65 -22.08 -0.84
C TRP A 476 -0.69 -21.57 -0.28
N GLY A 477 -1.35 -20.67 -0.98
CA GLY A 477 -2.72 -20.24 -0.64
C GLY A 477 -3.80 -21.23 -1.10
N PRO A 478 -5.08 -20.87 -0.91
CA PRO A 478 -6.21 -21.77 -1.14
C PRO A 478 -6.79 -21.71 -2.57
N THR A 479 -6.28 -20.84 -3.44
CA THR A 479 -6.89 -20.60 -4.77
C THR A 479 -6.51 -21.67 -5.79
N CYS A 480 -7.27 -21.72 -6.90
CA CYS A 480 -7.01 -22.68 -7.99
C CYS A 480 -5.94 -22.18 -8.99
N ASP A 481 -5.06 -21.26 -8.59
CA ASP A 481 -4.04 -20.65 -9.44
C ASP A 481 -2.62 -21.01 -8.96
N SER A 482 -1.76 -21.42 -9.88
CA SER A 482 -0.37 -21.80 -9.60
C SER A 482 0.53 -20.62 -9.21
N ILE A 483 0.06 -19.37 -9.29
CA ILE A 483 0.79 -18.22 -8.74
C ILE A 483 0.51 -17.96 -7.26
N ASP A 484 -0.40 -18.71 -6.62
CA ASP A 484 -0.77 -18.57 -5.21
C ASP A 484 0.26 -19.21 -4.25
N LEU A 485 1.53 -18.83 -4.44
CA LEU A 485 2.67 -19.29 -3.65
C LEU A 485 3.03 -18.19 -2.64
N VAL A 486 2.69 -18.40 -1.37
CA VAL A 486 2.88 -17.43 -0.29
C VAL A 486 4.35 -17.37 0.14
N GLN A 487 5.01 -18.52 0.24
CA GLN A 487 6.43 -18.62 0.57
C GLN A 487 7.07 -19.82 -0.17
N PRO A 488 7.92 -19.60 -1.20
CA PRO A 488 8.60 -20.68 -1.94
C PRO A 488 9.56 -21.52 -1.08
N LYS A 489 10.22 -20.93 -0.08
CA LYS A 489 11.21 -21.60 0.78
C LYS A 489 10.98 -21.21 2.25
N ALA A 490 10.04 -21.90 2.88
CA ALA A 490 9.82 -21.86 4.32
C ALA A 490 10.71 -22.89 5.04
N GLN A 491 10.96 -22.69 6.33
CA GLN A 491 11.68 -23.62 7.20
C GLN A 491 10.73 -24.02 8.33
N LEU A 492 10.20 -25.24 8.30
CA LEU A 492 9.16 -25.74 9.21
C LEU A 492 9.46 -27.17 9.67
N PRO A 493 8.92 -27.62 10.82
CA PRO A 493 9.15 -28.96 11.34
C PRO A 493 8.24 -29.98 10.62
N VAL A 494 8.70 -30.46 9.45
CA VAL A 494 7.85 -31.18 8.48
C VAL A 494 7.41 -32.58 8.90
N ASP A 495 7.97 -33.12 9.97
CA ASP A 495 7.68 -34.42 10.56
C ASP A 495 6.52 -34.39 11.55
N VAL A 496 6.32 -33.27 12.26
CA VAL A 496 5.25 -33.08 13.26
C VAL A 496 4.12 -32.16 12.81
N LEU A 497 4.35 -31.28 11.82
CA LEU A 497 3.36 -30.30 11.36
C LEU A 497 2.27 -30.93 10.46
N ALA A 498 1.02 -30.81 10.88
CA ALA A 498 -0.13 -31.52 10.33
C ALA A 498 -1.12 -30.60 9.56
N VAL A 499 -2.19 -31.22 9.04
CA VAL A 499 -3.40 -30.51 8.60
C VAL A 499 -4.25 -30.21 9.83
N GLY A 500 -4.86 -29.03 9.89
CA GLY A 500 -5.51 -28.49 11.10
C GLY A 500 -4.60 -27.57 11.93
N ASP A 501 -3.28 -27.68 11.77
CA ASP A 501 -2.35 -26.81 12.49
C ASP A 501 -2.36 -25.36 11.98
N TRP A 502 -2.11 -24.43 12.89
CA TRP A 502 -2.12 -23.00 12.60
C TRP A 502 -0.71 -22.41 12.52
N LEU A 503 -0.51 -21.54 11.53
CA LEU A 503 0.68 -20.71 11.34
C LEU A 503 0.35 -19.25 11.67
N ARG A 504 1.28 -18.58 12.37
CA ARG A 504 1.26 -17.16 12.69
C ARG A 504 2.24 -16.39 11.80
N TRP A 505 1.82 -15.22 11.34
CA TRP A 505 2.58 -14.37 10.42
C TRP A 505 2.66 -12.95 10.98
N GLU A 506 3.89 -12.47 11.22
CA GLU A 506 4.16 -11.17 11.85
C GLU A 506 4.24 -10.02 10.83
N GLU A 507 4.08 -8.79 11.32
CA GLU A 507 4.18 -7.52 10.56
C GLU A 507 3.16 -7.31 9.40
N MET A 508 2.10 -8.10 9.36
CA MET A 508 1.10 -8.20 8.29
C MET A 508 0.11 -7.02 8.23
N GLY A 509 0.38 -5.87 8.86
CA GLY A 509 -0.56 -4.74 8.96
C GLY A 509 -0.46 -3.66 7.90
N ALA A 510 0.45 -3.76 6.93
CA ALA A 510 0.64 -2.76 5.87
C ALA A 510 0.55 -3.39 4.48
N TYR A 511 -0.24 -2.79 3.59
CA TYR A 511 -0.43 -3.23 2.21
C TYR A 511 -0.98 -4.67 2.04
N THR A 512 -1.69 -5.18 3.05
CA THR A 512 -2.35 -6.50 3.06
C THR A 512 -3.86 -6.36 2.83
N ILE A 513 -4.65 -6.15 3.88
CA ILE A 513 -6.14 -6.09 3.91
C ILE A 513 -6.70 -5.13 2.85
N CYS A 514 -6.01 -4.00 2.63
CA CYS A 514 -6.41 -2.93 1.72
C CYS A 514 -6.46 -3.35 0.25
N ALA A 515 -5.62 -4.30 -0.16
CA ALA A 515 -5.46 -4.77 -1.54
C ALA A 515 -5.90 -6.23 -1.73
N ALA A 516 -6.21 -6.95 -0.65
CA ALA A 516 -6.88 -8.25 -0.68
C ALA A 516 -8.15 -8.21 -1.56
N SER A 517 -8.41 -9.30 -2.26
CA SER A 517 -9.55 -9.49 -3.16
C SER A 517 -10.60 -10.44 -2.56
N GLN A 518 -11.45 -11.01 -3.42
CA GLN A 518 -12.27 -12.19 -3.12
C GLN A 518 -12.22 -13.16 -4.33
N PHE A 519 -11.03 -13.35 -4.89
CA PHE A 519 -10.81 -14.29 -6.00
C PHE A 519 -11.19 -15.72 -5.58
N ASN A 520 -11.67 -16.52 -6.54
CA ASN A 520 -12.39 -17.79 -6.31
C ASN A 520 -13.56 -17.77 -5.29
N GLY A 521 -13.95 -16.60 -4.75
CA GLY A 521 -15.02 -16.47 -3.76
C GLY A 521 -14.56 -16.55 -2.30
N PHE A 522 -13.26 -16.67 -2.03
CA PHE A 522 -12.74 -16.65 -0.66
C PHE A 522 -13.08 -15.34 0.06
N ARG A 523 -13.33 -15.44 1.38
CA ARG A 523 -13.64 -14.27 2.22
C ARG A 523 -12.34 -13.55 2.59
N LYS A 524 -12.42 -12.26 2.85
CA LYS A 524 -11.32 -11.54 3.50
C LYS A 524 -11.25 -11.97 4.97
N SER A 525 -10.03 -12.28 5.41
CA SER A 525 -9.69 -12.58 6.79
C SER A 525 -10.14 -11.44 7.72
N LEU A 526 -10.87 -11.79 8.78
CA LEU A 526 -11.46 -10.82 9.71
C LEU A 526 -10.42 -10.28 10.69
N VAL A 527 -10.75 -9.21 11.43
CA VAL A 527 -9.85 -8.59 12.41
C VAL A 527 -10.44 -8.67 13.82
N ARG A 528 -9.72 -9.33 14.74
CA ARG A 528 -9.93 -9.26 16.19
C ARG A 528 -9.05 -8.15 16.75
N TYR A 529 -9.63 -7.18 17.46
CA TYR A 529 -8.88 -6.03 17.97
C TYR A 529 -8.50 -6.26 19.43
N THR A 530 -7.29 -5.86 19.81
CA THR A 530 -6.80 -5.85 21.19
C THR A 530 -6.07 -4.55 21.52
N ILE A 531 -5.77 -4.36 22.79
CA ILE A 531 -4.81 -3.38 23.29
C ILE A 531 -3.85 -4.10 24.24
N ASP A 532 -2.59 -4.23 23.82
CA ASP A 532 -1.47 -4.68 24.63
C ASP A 532 -0.76 -3.45 25.21
N ALA A 533 -1.18 -3.01 26.38
CA ALA A 533 -0.60 -1.85 27.07
C ALA A 533 -0.84 -1.94 28.59
N ASP A 534 -0.22 -1.05 29.36
CA ASP A 534 -0.58 -0.87 30.76
C ASP A 534 -2.01 -0.31 30.90
N VAL A 535 -2.63 -0.55 32.06
CA VAL A 535 -4.03 -0.18 32.35
C VAL A 535 -4.34 1.31 32.12
N GLN A 536 -3.38 2.21 32.32
CA GLN A 536 -3.59 3.66 32.11
C GLN A 536 -3.55 4.00 30.61
N THR A 537 -2.56 3.47 29.89
CA THR A 537 -2.46 3.63 28.42
C THR A 537 -3.65 2.97 27.71
N GLU A 538 -4.07 1.78 28.12
CA GLU A 538 -5.26 1.11 27.59
C GLU A 538 -6.52 1.96 27.80
N ALA A 539 -6.75 2.48 29.01
CA ALA A 539 -7.89 3.36 29.30
C ALA A 539 -7.87 4.64 28.45
N VAL A 540 -6.68 5.18 28.14
CA VAL A 540 -6.53 6.32 27.21
C VAL A 540 -6.91 5.92 25.79
N ILE A 541 -6.42 4.78 25.27
CA ILE A 541 -6.72 4.31 23.91
C ILE A 541 -8.22 4.00 23.74
N ARG A 542 -8.83 3.28 24.68
CA ARG A 542 -10.28 2.99 24.68
C ARG A 542 -11.12 4.27 24.65
N ARG A 543 -10.73 5.28 25.44
CA ARG A 543 -11.39 6.60 25.43
C ARG A 543 -11.20 7.35 24.10
N LEU A 544 -10.02 7.27 23.48
CA LEU A 544 -9.76 7.91 22.17
C LEU A 544 -10.57 7.28 21.02
N ILE A 545 -10.97 6.01 21.15
CA ILE A 545 -11.70 5.27 20.11
C ILE A 545 -13.23 5.35 20.26
N ASN A 546 -13.70 5.49 21.51
CA ASN A 546 -15.13 5.59 21.84
C ASN A 546 -15.66 7.03 21.86
N ASN A 547 -14.76 8.02 21.98
CA ASN A 547 -15.03 9.42 21.66
C ASN A 547 -15.04 9.63 20.13
#